data_AF-L5L519-F1
#
_entry.id   AF-L5L519-F1
#
_cell.length_a   1.000
_cell.length_b   1.000
_cell.length_c   1.000
_cell.angle_alpha   90.00
_cell.angle_beta   90.00
_cell.angle_gamma   90.00
#
_symmetry.space_group_name_H-M   'P 1'
#
loop_
_entity.id
_entity.type
_entity.pdbx_description
1 polymer ?
#
loop_
_entity_poly.entity_id
_entity_poly.type
_entity_poly.pdbx_seq_one_letter_code
_entity_poly.pdbx_strand_id
1 'polypeptide(L)'
;MQIRGFKSSVHCKNTHETAQAINSMHIQKATTYPKDATLRKQCVRFPSYNGGVGRCAQAKQWGWTQSRWPKKSAAVLLHMLKNAEGDAELEGLDVDSLVIEPIQVNKAPRMQHRTYRAHEQIKSYMSSPCLTEILTEKEQTVPEPEK
;
A
#
# COMPACT_ATOMS: atom_id res chain seq x y z
N MET A 1 -7.03 -18.78 2.25
CA MET A 1 -5.79 -18.24 1.66
C MET A 1 -6.13 -17.74 0.26
N GLN A 2 -6.24 -16.43 0.04
CA GLN A 2 -6.66 -15.87 -1.25
C GLN A 2 -5.71 -14.75 -1.68
N ILE A 3 -5.08 -14.91 -2.86
CA ILE A 3 -4.20 -13.92 -3.47
C ILE A 3 -5.03 -13.04 -4.39
N ARG A 4 -5.04 -11.73 -4.17
CA ARG A 4 -5.75 -10.78 -5.05
C ARG A 4 -4.81 -9.84 -5.77
N GLY A 5 -4.54 -10.12 -7.04
CA GLY A 5 -3.78 -9.24 -7.93
C GLY A 5 -4.65 -8.12 -8.52
N PHE A 6 -4.34 -6.86 -8.19
CA PHE A 6 -5.00 -5.69 -8.78
C PHE A 6 -3.99 -4.84 -9.55
N LYS A 7 -4.16 -4.77 -10.88
CA LYS A 7 -3.37 -3.88 -11.73
C LYS A 7 -3.98 -2.48 -11.70
N SER A 8 -3.24 -1.52 -11.17
CA SER A 8 -3.72 -0.15 -10.99
C SER A 8 -2.79 0.88 -11.64
N SER A 9 -3.40 1.92 -12.22
CA SER A 9 -2.68 3.07 -12.77
C SER A 9 -2.30 4.07 -11.67
N VAL A 10 -1.58 3.59 -10.65
CA VAL A 10 -1.05 4.38 -9.54
C VAL A 10 0.47 4.25 -9.49
N HIS A 11 1.13 5.22 -8.87
CA HIS A 11 2.59 5.28 -8.86
C HIS A 11 3.18 4.20 -7.94
N CYS A 12 3.80 3.18 -8.52
CA CYS A 12 4.34 2.01 -7.83
C CYS A 12 5.15 2.34 -6.55
N LYS A 13 6.05 3.32 -6.60
CA LYS A 13 6.86 3.70 -5.41
C LYS A 13 6.01 4.17 -4.22
N ASN A 14 4.95 4.94 -4.46
CA ASN A 14 4.11 5.45 -3.38
C ASN A 14 3.25 4.32 -2.79
N THR A 15 2.73 3.46 -3.67
CA THR A 15 1.94 2.29 -3.27
C THR A 15 2.77 1.31 -2.48
N HIS A 16 4.03 1.07 -2.86
CA HIS A 16 4.96 0.22 -2.11
C HIS A 16 5.14 0.70 -0.66
N GLU A 17 5.45 1.98 -0.44
CA GLU A 17 5.65 2.48 0.94
C GLU A 17 4.35 2.47 1.75
N THR A 18 3.22 2.72 1.10
CA THR A 18 1.90 2.68 1.79
C THR A 18 1.50 1.26 2.14
N ALA A 19 1.76 0.30 1.24
CA ALA A 19 1.50 -1.11 1.43
C ALA A 19 2.37 -1.70 2.55
N GLN A 20 3.66 -1.37 2.56
CA GLN A 20 4.57 -1.79 3.63
C GLN A 20 4.18 -1.23 4.99
N ALA A 21 3.55 -0.04 5.02
CA ALA A 21 3.07 0.56 6.28
C ALA A 21 1.87 -0.18 6.88
N ILE A 22 1.08 -0.91 6.09
CA ILE A 22 -0.09 -1.69 6.55
C ILE A 22 0.20 -3.20 6.61
N ASN A 23 1.42 -3.62 6.28
CA ASN A 23 1.81 -5.02 6.34
C ASN A 23 1.74 -5.55 7.78
N SER A 24 1.24 -6.77 7.97
CA SER A 24 1.10 -7.40 9.29
C SER A 24 0.21 -6.63 10.27
N MET A 25 -0.78 -5.89 9.77
CA MET A 25 -1.82 -5.27 10.59
C MET A 25 -3.13 -6.06 10.50
N HIS A 26 -3.93 -6.03 11.56
CA HIS A 26 -5.34 -6.44 11.50
C HIS A 26 -6.11 -5.57 10.50
N ILE A 27 -7.09 -6.15 9.82
CA ILE A 27 -7.85 -5.47 8.77
C ILE A 27 -8.48 -4.15 9.25
N GLN A 28 -9.08 -4.10 10.44
CA GLN A 28 -9.68 -2.87 10.97
C GLN A 28 -8.68 -1.71 11.08
N LYS A 29 -7.47 -2.00 11.56
CA LYS A 29 -6.40 -1.00 11.67
C LYS A 29 -5.86 -0.64 10.28
N ALA A 30 -5.72 -1.63 9.41
CA ALA A 30 -5.25 -1.48 8.05
C ALA A 30 -6.22 -0.69 7.16
N THR A 31 -7.52 -0.67 7.44
CA THR A 31 -8.49 0.21 6.75
C THR A 31 -8.49 1.62 7.34
N THR A 32 -8.30 1.75 8.65
CA THR A 32 -8.26 3.05 9.33
C THR A 32 -7.05 3.87 8.91
N TYR A 33 -5.87 3.24 8.82
CA TYR A 33 -4.61 3.94 8.52
C TYR A 33 -4.62 4.68 7.16
N PRO A 34 -4.99 4.06 6.01
CA PRO A 34 -5.08 4.75 4.73
C PRO A 34 -6.20 5.80 4.66
N LYS A 35 -7.30 5.62 5.42
CA LYS A 35 -8.35 6.65 5.56
C LYS A 35 -7.77 7.91 6.23
N ASP A 36 -7.06 7.73 7.34
CA ASP A 36 -6.39 8.81 8.05
C ASP A 36 -5.28 9.48 7.24
N ALA A 37 -4.56 8.71 6.41
CA ALA A 37 -3.58 9.26 5.47
C ALA A 37 -4.23 10.15 4.41
N THR A 38 -5.45 9.83 3.96
CA THR A 38 -6.20 10.65 3.01
C THR A 38 -6.64 11.98 3.63
N LEU A 39 -7.01 11.95 4.91
CA LEU A 39 -7.36 13.11 5.74
C LEU A 39 -6.14 13.88 6.30
N ARG A 40 -4.92 13.41 6.03
CA ARG A 40 -3.66 13.95 6.55
C ARG A 40 -3.51 13.94 8.08
N LYS A 41 -4.28 13.09 8.76
CA LYS A 41 -4.17 12.89 10.22
C LYS A 41 -2.91 12.12 10.57
N GLN A 42 -2.60 11.09 9.79
CA GLN A 42 -1.37 10.30 9.91
C GLN A 42 -0.60 10.29 8.58
N CYS A 43 0.73 10.26 8.65
CA CYS A 43 1.58 10.23 7.47
C CYS A 43 2.09 8.81 7.18
N VAL A 44 2.35 8.54 5.91
CA VAL A 44 3.05 7.32 5.45
C VAL A 44 4.54 7.57 5.49
N ARG A 45 5.29 6.75 6.22
CA ARG A 45 6.76 6.78 6.26
C ARG A 45 7.32 6.32 4.91
N PHE A 46 8.33 7.01 4.39
CA PHE A 46 9.04 6.62 3.17
C PHE A 46 10.47 6.18 3.53
N PRO A 47 10.73 4.88 3.76
CA PRO A 47 12.07 4.36 4.01
C PRO A 47 12.93 4.20 2.75
N SER A 48 12.40 3.60 1.67
CA SER A 48 13.20 3.22 0.50
C SER A 48 13.16 4.27 -0.61
N TYR A 49 11.97 4.76 -0.97
CA TYR A 49 11.77 5.71 -2.06
C TYR A 49 11.70 7.16 -1.58
N ASN A 50 12.71 7.59 -0.83
CA ASN A 50 12.72 8.87 -0.10
C ASN A 50 13.46 10.04 -0.76
N GLY A 51 13.96 9.87 -2.00
CA GLY A 51 14.65 10.92 -2.75
C GLY A 51 13.78 12.17 -2.96
N GLY A 52 14.21 13.32 -2.42
CA GLY A 52 13.47 14.58 -2.51
C GLY A 52 12.17 14.61 -1.69
N VAL A 53 12.01 13.75 -0.69
CA VAL A 53 10.87 13.78 0.24
C VAL A 53 11.13 14.80 1.35
N GLY A 54 10.16 15.69 1.60
CA GLY A 54 10.20 16.65 2.69
C GLY A 54 10.09 15.99 4.07
N ARG A 55 10.51 16.70 5.11
CA ARG A 55 10.39 16.24 6.50
C ARG A 55 9.03 16.60 7.08
N CYS A 56 8.48 15.75 7.94
CA CYS A 56 7.21 15.98 8.61
C CYS A 56 7.28 15.55 10.08
N ALA A 57 6.68 16.32 10.98
CA ALA A 57 6.64 16.00 12.41
C ALA A 57 5.87 14.70 12.72
N GLN A 58 4.84 14.36 11.94
CA GLN A 58 4.05 13.14 12.11
C GLN A 58 4.88 11.85 11.90
N ALA A 59 6.02 11.93 11.21
CA ALA A 59 6.88 10.78 10.96
C ALA A 59 7.60 10.30 12.24
N LYS A 60 7.67 11.15 13.28
CA LYS A 60 8.29 10.83 14.57
C LYS A 60 7.70 9.59 15.24
N GLN A 61 6.40 9.33 15.04
CA GLN A 61 5.73 8.13 15.58
C GLN A 61 6.38 6.82 15.09
N TRP A 62 7.02 6.85 13.92
CA TRP A 62 7.69 5.71 13.29
C TRP A 62 9.22 5.79 13.38
N GLY A 63 9.75 6.67 14.23
CA GLY A 63 11.19 6.92 14.36
C GLY A 63 11.84 7.48 13.09
N TRP A 64 11.08 8.16 12.22
CA TRP A 64 11.55 8.63 10.92
C TRP A 64 11.30 10.12 10.74
N THR A 65 11.95 10.71 9.74
CA THR A 65 11.86 12.15 9.45
C THR A 65 11.08 12.46 8.18
N GLN A 66 11.19 11.60 7.16
CA GLN A 66 10.60 11.80 5.82
C GLN A 66 9.29 11.03 5.63
N SER A 67 8.23 11.74 5.26
CA SER A 67 6.93 11.11 5.03
C SER A 67 6.06 11.90 4.05
N ARG A 68 5.01 11.25 3.53
CA ARG A 68 4.04 11.85 2.61
C ARG A 68 2.62 11.31 2.88
N TRP A 69 1.65 11.91 2.19
CA TRP A 69 0.24 11.48 2.17
C TRP A 69 -0.18 11.07 0.75
N PRO A 70 0.11 9.82 0.31
CA PRO A 70 -0.18 9.36 -1.03
C PRO A 70 -1.66 8.99 -1.22
N LYS A 71 -2.51 10.00 -1.42
CA LYS A 71 -3.99 9.85 -1.54
C LYS A 71 -4.44 8.80 -2.56
N LYS A 72 -3.85 8.81 -3.77
CA LYS A 72 -4.25 7.87 -4.85
C LYS A 72 -3.92 6.42 -4.51
N SER A 73 -2.76 6.19 -3.88
CA SER A 73 -2.35 4.85 -3.44
C SER A 73 -3.20 4.37 -2.27
N ALA A 74 -3.50 5.24 -1.30
CA ALA A 74 -4.38 4.93 -0.18
C ALA A 74 -5.78 4.51 -0.65
N ALA A 75 -6.37 5.22 -1.62
CA ALA A 75 -7.67 4.86 -2.17
C ALA A 75 -7.69 3.47 -2.83
N VAL A 76 -6.63 3.10 -3.56
CA VAL A 76 -6.50 1.76 -4.16
C VAL A 76 -6.39 0.68 -3.09
N LEU A 77 -5.57 0.90 -2.05
CA LEU A 77 -5.43 -0.07 -0.97
C LEU A 77 -6.74 -0.25 -0.19
N LEU A 78 -7.50 0.82 0.06
CA LEU A 78 -8.82 0.72 0.69
C LEU A 78 -9.80 -0.12 -0.13
N HIS A 79 -9.80 0.05 -1.46
CA HIS A 79 -10.62 -0.77 -2.33
C HIS A 79 -10.23 -2.25 -2.25
N MET A 80 -8.93 -2.55 -2.22
CA MET A 80 -8.45 -3.94 -2.10
C MET A 80 -8.78 -4.56 -0.74
N LEU A 81 -8.67 -3.80 0.35
CA LEU A 81 -9.04 -4.26 1.69
C LEU A 81 -10.54 -4.51 1.82
N LYS A 82 -11.38 -3.63 1.26
CA LYS A 82 -12.84 -3.84 1.24
C LYS A 82 -13.23 -5.11 0.48
N ASN A 83 -12.52 -5.38 -0.63
CA ASN A 83 -12.72 -6.62 -1.34
C ASN A 83 -12.27 -7.81 -0.48
N ALA A 84 -11.11 -7.70 0.19
CA ALA A 84 -10.60 -8.71 1.13
C ALA A 84 -11.65 -9.09 2.19
N GLU A 85 -12.26 -8.08 2.82
CA GLU A 85 -13.38 -8.22 3.77
C GLU A 85 -14.56 -8.96 3.13
N GLY A 86 -15.00 -8.53 1.93
CA GLY A 86 -16.17 -9.12 1.27
C GLY A 86 -16.04 -10.62 0.95
N ASP A 87 -14.85 -11.11 0.56
CA ASP A 87 -14.71 -12.56 0.35
C ASP A 87 -14.47 -13.29 1.68
N ALA A 88 -13.93 -12.63 2.71
CA ALA A 88 -13.86 -13.24 4.04
C ALA A 88 -15.27 -13.47 4.63
N GLU A 89 -16.18 -12.51 4.44
CA GLU A 89 -17.60 -12.65 4.76
C GLU A 89 -18.25 -13.80 3.96
N LEU A 90 -17.94 -13.92 2.68
CA LEU A 90 -18.44 -14.98 1.81
C LEU A 90 -17.99 -16.38 2.27
N GLU A 91 -16.73 -16.51 2.71
CA GLU A 91 -16.14 -17.74 3.25
C GLU A 91 -16.55 -18.03 4.71
N GLY A 92 -17.31 -17.13 5.34
CA GLY A 92 -17.74 -17.27 6.75
C GLY A 92 -16.58 -17.16 7.75
N LEU A 93 -15.51 -16.45 7.38
CA LEU A 93 -14.38 -16.15 8.26
C LEU A 93 -14.74 -14.94 9.14
N ASP A 94 -14.26 -14.92 10.39
CA ASP A 94 -14.43 -13.76 11.27
C ASP A 94 -13.53 -12.60 10.84
N VAL A 95 -14.13 -11.56 10.26
CA VAL A 95 -13.45 -10.39 9.67
C VAL A 95 -12.54 -9.68 10.66
N ASP A 96 -12.91 -9.67 11.94
CA ASP A 96 -12.16 -8.95 12.98
C ASP A 96 -10.85 -9.64 13.35
N SER A 97 -10.80 -10.98 13.24
CA SER A 97 -9.62 -11.80 13.46
C SER A 97 -8.65 -11.87 12.26
N LEU A 98 -8.98 -11.25 11.12
CA LEU A 98 -8.13 -11.31 9.93
C LEU A 98 -6.89 -10.43 10.05
N VAL A 99 -5.75 -11.04 9.74
CA VAL A 99 -4.45 -10.38 9.66
C VAL A 99 -3.96 -10.39 8.21
N ILE A 100 -3.27 -9.32 7.84
CA ILE A 100 -2.64 -9.18 6.53
C ILE A 100 -1.26 -9.85 6.55
N GLU A 101 -1.10 -10.95 5.82
CA GLU A 101 0.15 -11.71 5.73
C GLU A 101 0.36 -12.19 4.28
N PRO A 102 1.30 -11.67 3.48
CA PRO A 102 1.89 -10.33 3.33
C PRO A 102 1.22 -9.48 2.21
N ILE A 103 1.53 -8.17 2.16
CA ILE A 103 1.23 -7.32 0.98
C ILE A 103 2.46 -7.15 0.10
N GLN A 104 2.28 -7.44 -1.19
CA GLN A 104 3.32 -7.25 -2.21
C GLN A 104 2.90 -6.23 -3.26
N VAL A 105 3.85 -5.41 -3.70
CA VAL A 105 3.64 -4.41 -4.75
C VAL A 105 4.73 -4.56 -5.79
N ASN A 106 4.33 -5.04 -6.96
CA ASN A 106 5.21 -5.27 -8.11
C ASN A 106 5.00 -4.21 -9.19
N LYS A 107 6.05 -3.95 -9.97
CA LYS A 107 5.97 -3.02 -11.10
C LYS A 107 5.18 -3.66 -12.23
N ALA A 108 4.19 -2.95 -12.76
CA ALA A 108 3.46 -3.37 -13.95
C ALA A 108 4.10 -2.78 -15.24
N PRO A 109 3.74 -3.30 -16.43
CA PRO A 109 4.21 -2.76 -17.70
C PRO A 109 3.96 -1.25 -17.80
N ARG A 110 5.01 -0.49 -18.12
CA ARG A 110 4.96 0.98 -18.18
C ARG A 110 4.23 1.42 -19.45
N MET A 111 3.29 2.35 -19.32
CA MET A 111 2.67 2.97 -20.50
C MET A 111 3.50 4.18 -20.93
N GLN A 112 3.78 4.27 -22.24
CA GLN A 112 4.59 5.32 -22.82
C GLN A 112 3.72 6.45 -23.39
N HIS A 113 4.06 7.68 -23.02
CA HIS A 113 3.55 8.91 -23.61
C HIS A 113 4.72 9.73 -24.17
N ARG A 114 4.40 10.74 -24.99
CA ARG A 114 5.39 11.65 -25.56
C ARG A 114 5.40 12.98 -24.82
N THR A 115 6.59 13.50 -24.57
CA THR A 115 6.81 14.85 -24.07
C THR A 115 7.67 15.61 -25.04
N TYR A 116 7.10 16.68 -25.60
CA TYR A 116 7.81 17.62 -26.46
C TYR A 116 8.65 18.54 -25.59
N ARG A 117 9.92 18.73 -25.99
CA ARG A 117 10.90 19.58 -25.31
C ARG A 117 11.39 20.65 -26.27
N ALA A 118 12.22 21.56 -25.75
CA ALA A 118 12.86 22.59 -26.55
C ALA A 118 13.62 21.97 -27.74
N HIS A 119 13.74 22.73 -28.83
CA HIS A 119 14.41 22.31 -30.07
C HIS A 119 13.85 21.00 -30.66
N GLU A 120 12.52 20.85 -30.66
CA GLU A 120 11.80 19.71 -31.25
C GLU A 120 12.18 18.33 -30.68
N GLN A 121 12.87 18.28 -29.54
CA GLN A 121 13.26 17.03 -28.92
C GLN A 121 12.03 16.30 -28.38
N ILE A 122 11.89 15.02 -28.72
CA ILE A 122 10.83 14.15 -28.19
C ILE A 122 11.43 13.22 -27.14
N LYS A 123 10.97 13.34 -25.89
CA LYS A 123 11.32 12.41 -24.80
C LYS A 123 10.11 11.56 -24.41
N SER A 124 10.36 10.40 -23.81
CA SER A 124 9.29 9.58 -23.24
C SER A 124 8.84 10.11 -21.88
N TYR A 125 7.54 10.06 -21.64
CA TYR A 125 6.93 10.14 -20.32
C TYR A 125 6.30 8.81 -19.99
N MET A 126 6.91 8.08 -19.06
CA MET A 126 6.50 6.73 -18.71
C MET A 126 5.63 6.77 -17.46
N SER A 127 4.43 6.22 -17.54
CA SER A 127 3.68 5.87 -16.34
C SER A 127 4.33 4.67 -15.66
N SER A 128 4.27 4.63 -14.33
CA SER A 128 4.79 3.51 -13.53
C SER A 128 3.66 2.84 -12.74
N PRO A 129 2.75 2.12 -13.42
CA PRO A 129 1.68 1.38 -12.77
C PRO A 129 2.22 0.26 -11.88
N CYS A 130 1.39 -0.25 -10.98
CA CYS A 130 1.74 -1.39 -10.14
C CYS A 130 0.68 -2.48 -10.19
N LEU A 131 1.15 -3.71 -9.98
CA LEU A 131 0.37 -4.85 -9.57
C LEU A 131 0.51 -4.96 -8.06
N THR A 132 -0.60 -4.89 -7.35
CA THR A 132 -0.63 -5.08 -5.89
C THR A 132 -1.29 -6.43 -5.61
N GLU A 133 -0.71 -7.17 -4.67
CA GLU A 133 -1.20 -8.47 -4.21
C GLU A 133 -1.35 -8.40 -2.69
N ILE A 134 -2.52 -8.79 -2.20
CA ILE A 134 -2.83 -8.86 -0.78
C ILE A 134 -3.23 -10.30 -0.47
N LEU A 135 -2.65 -10.82 0.61
CA LEU A 135 -3.00 -12.07 1.25
C LEU A 135 -3.54 -11.77 2.65
N THR A 136 -4.62 -12.45 3.01
CA THR A 136 -5.23 -12.37 4.34
C THR A 136 -5.34 -13.77 4.90
N GLU A 137 -4.85 -13.92 6.13
CA GLU A 137 -4.90 -15.17 6.89
C GLU A 137 -5.61 -14.95 8.22
N LYS A 138 -6.06 -16.04 8.81
CA LYS A 138 -6.58 -16.03 10.18
C LYS A 138 -5.40 -16.00 11.13
N GLU A 139 -5.51 -15.22 12.20
CA GLU A 139 -4.53 -15.23 13.27
C GLU A 139 -4.40 -16.66 13.85
N GLN A 140 -3.25 -17.29 13.63
CA GLN A 140 -2.93 -18.58 14.24
C GLN A 140 -2.04 -18.33 15.45
N THR A 141 -2.60 -18.47 16.65
CA THR A 141 -1.80 -18.56 17.87
C THR A 141 -1.11 -19.92 17.91
N VAL A 142 0.15 -19.98 17.48
CA VAL A 142 0.98 -21.17 17.65
C VAL A 142 1.30 -21.32 19.14
N PRO A 143 0.95 -22.43 19.80
CA PRO A 143 1.33 -22.66 21.18
C PRO A 143 2.86 -22.71 21.31
N GLU A 144 3.41 -22.13 22.37
CA GLU A 144 4.86 -22.19 22.62
C GLU A 144 5.33 -23.66 22.66
N PRO A 145 6.47 -23.98 22.03
CA PRO A 145 7.01 -25.33 22.12
C PRO A 145 7.37 -25.63 23.58
N GLU A 146 6.85 -26.74 24.10
CA GLU A 146 7.28 -27.26 25.40
C GLU A 146 8.79 -27.52 25.36
N LYS A 147 9.49 -27.02 26.38
CA LYS A 147 10.97 -27.01 26.48
C LYS A 147 11.59 -28.40 26.46
#